data_AF-A0A383BSU3-F1
#
_entry.id   AF-A0A383BSU3-F1
#
_cell.length_a   1.000
_cell.length_b   1.000
_cell.length_c   1.000
_cell.angle_alpha   90.00
_cell.angle_beta   90.00
_cell.angle_gamma   90.00
#
_symmetry.space_group_name_H-M   'P 1'
#
loop_
_entity.id
_entity.type
_entity.pdbx_description
1 polymer ?
#
loop_
_entity_poly.entity_id
_entity_poly.type
_entity_poly.pdbx_seq_one_letter_code
_entity_poly.pdbx_strand_id
1 'polypeptide(L)'
;VAEGASTIRETIFENRFMHVREMNRMGAKIRLEGNNTIAIVEGVPRLTGAPVMANDLRASVSLVIAGLVADGDTIVDRIYHIDRGYEQVEEKLQNLGANIRRITSE
;
A
#
# COMPACT_ATOMS: atom_id res chain seq x y z
N VAL A 1 4.58 -9.92 1.30
CA VAL A 1 5.80 -10.67 0.91
C VAL A 1 5.36 -12.08 0.60
N ALA A 2 5.72 -12.61 -0.57
CA ALA A 2 5.32 -13.92 -1.04
C ALA A 2 6.40 -14.46 -2.00
N GLU A 3 6.31 -15.75 -2.35
CA GLU A 3 7.20 -16.38 -3.33
C GLU A 3 6.50 -16.59 -4.67
N GLY A 4 7.26 -16.54 -5.76
CA GLY A 4 6.76 -16.77 -7.12
C GLY A 4 6.10 -15.55 -7.77
N ALA A 5 5.38 -15.79 -8.86
CA ALA A 5 4.68 -14.77 -9.62
C ALA A 5 3.17 -14.99 -9.58
N SER A 6 2.40 -13.91 -9.54
CA SER A 6 0.94 -13.94 -9.61
C SER A 6 0.41 -12.82 -10.49
N THR A 7 -0.82 -12.98 -10.97
CA THR A 7 -1.48 -12.00 -11.82
C THR A 7 -2.81 -11.62 -11.19
N ILE A 8 -3.05 -10.32 -11.04
CA ILE A 8 -4.31 -9.75 -10.58
C ILE A 8 -4.96 -9.06 -11.77
N ARG A 9 -6.21 -9.40 -12.07
CA ARG A 9 -7.00 -8.76 -13.13
C ARG A 9 -8.16 -8.00 -12.52
N GLU A 10 -8.21 -6.71 -12.80
CA GLU A 10 -9.32 -5.84 -12.46
C GLU A 10 -10.29 -5.78 -13.67
N THR A 11 -11.57 -6.02 -13.42
CA THR A 11 -12.60 -6.12 -14.46
C THR A 11 -13.69 -5.06 -14.33
N ILE A 12 -13.70 -4.30 -13.24
CA ILE A 12 -14.74 -3.34 -12.91
C ILE A 12 -14.23 -1.90 -13.08
N PHE A 13 -13.00 -1.61 -12.68
CA PHE A 13 -12.45 -0.25 -12.69
C PHE A 13 -11.13 -0.13 -13.46
N GLU A 14 -11.07 0.75 -14.45
CA GLU A 14 -9.91 0.87 -15.35
C GLU A 14 -8.65 1.46 -14.67
N ASN A 15 -8.77 2.13 -13.53
CA ASN A 15 -7.67 2.83 -12.86
C ASN A 15 -7.49 2.43 -11.38
N ARG A 16 -7.63 1.14 -11.06
CA ARG A 16 -7.59 0.66 -9.67
C ARG A 16 -6.20 0.33 -9.11
N PHE A 17 -5.17 0.33 -9.96
CA PHE A 17 -3.80 -0.01 -9.57
C PHE A 17 -2.90 1.22 -9.30
N MET A 18 -3.47 2.35 -8.90
CA MET A 18 -2.70 3.58 -8.64
C MET A 18 -1.65 3.41 -7.53
N HIS A 19 -1.89 2.54 -6.55
CA HIS A 19 -0.94 2.20 -5.48
C HIS A 19 0.29 1.43 -5.93
N VAL A 20 0.26 0.81 -7.13
CA VAL A 20 1.38 -0.01 -7.61
C VAL A 20 2.66 0.81 -7.75
N ARG A 21 2.57 2.08 -8.16
CA ARG A 21 3.74 2.95 -8.25
C ARG A 21 4.39 3.18 -6.89
N GLU A 22 3.58 3.44 -5.86
CA GLU A 22 4.06 3.64 -4.49
C GLU A 22 4.60 2.35 -3.87
N MET A 23 3.95 1.20 -4.10
CA MET A 23 4.49 -0.09 -3.67
C MET A 23 5.83 -0.42 -4.35
N ASN A 24 5.98 -0.09 -5.63
CA ASN A 24 7.26 -0.26 -6.32
C ASN A 24 8.35 0.66 -5.75
N ARG A 25 8.00 1.86 -5.25
CA ARG A 25 8.96 2.72 -4.51
C ARG A 25 9.43 2.08 -3.21
N MET A 26 8.59 1.25 -2.58
CA MET A 26 8.94 0.43 -1.42
C MET A 26 9.67 -0.88 -1.80
N GLY A 27 10.09 -1.04 -3.06
CA GLY A 27 10.83 -2.21 -3.53
C GLY A 27 9.96 -3.39 -3.99
N ALA A 28 8.64 -3.23 -4.11
CA ALA A 28 7.82 -4.26 -4.75
C ALA A 28 8.18 -4.39 -6.24
N LYS A 29 7.98 -5.59 -6.79
CA LYS A 29 8.17 -5.86 -8.22
C LYS A 29 6.83 -6.14 -8.88
N ILE A 30 6.15 -5.07 -9.27
CA ILE A 30 4.83 -5.14 -9.89
C ILE A 30 4.83 -4.41 -11.24
N ARG A 31 4.33 -5.08 -12.27
CA ARG A 31 4.20 -4.53 -13.63
C ARG A 31 2.73 -4.47 -14.04
N LEU A 32 2.33 -3.36 -14.65
CA LEU A 32 0.98 -3.18 -15.18
C LEU A 32 0.94 -3.44 -16.69
N GLU A 33 -0.10 -4.12 -17.15
CA GLU A 33 -0.41 -4.40 -18.54
C GLU A 33 -1.89 -4.13 -18.86
N GLY A 34 -2.25 -4.16 -20.15
CA GLY A 34 -3.63 -4.06 -20.59
C GLY A 34 -4.32 -2.77 -20.14
N ASN A 35 -3.69 -1.62 -20.38
CA ASN A 35 -4.17 -0.30 -19.93
C ASN A 35 -4.44 -0.23 -18.42
N ASN A 36 -3.54 -0.79 -17.60
CA ASN A 36 -3.66 -0.82 -16.14
C ASN A 36 -4.84 -1.66 -15.60
N THR A 37 -5.33 -2.64 -16.36
CA THR A 37 -6.33 -3.61 -15.88
C THR A 37 -5.73 -4.94 -15.41
N ILE A 38 -4.46 -5.19 -15.74
CA ILE A 38 -3.73 -6.40 -15.32
C ILE A 38 -2.47 -5.98 -14.55
N ALA A 39 -2.29 -6.52 -13.35
CA ALA A 39 -1.09 -6.37 -12.55
C ALA A 39 -0.38 -7.72 -12.41
N ILE A 40 0.87 -7.79 -12.84
CA ILE A 40 1.74 -8.95 -12.69
C ILE A 40 2.67 -8.65 -11.51
N VAL A 41 2.57 -9.45 -10.46
CA VAL A 41 3.28 -9.29 -9.19
C VAL A 41 4.31 -10.40 -9.08
N GLU A 42 5.56 -10.02 -8.93
CA GLU A 42 6.63 -10.95 -8.55
C GLU A 42 6.96 -10.76 -7.06
N GLY A 43 6.96 -11.86 -6.33
CA GLY A 43 7.30 -11.90 -4.93
C GLY A 43 8.73 -11.41 -4.68
N VAL A 44 8.87 -10.49 -3.72
CA VAL A 44 10.17 -10.01 -3.21
C VAL A 44 10.30 -10.42 -1.75
N PRO A 45 11.52 -10.72 -1.26
CA PRO A 45 11.74 -11.22 0.10
C PRO A 45 11.46 -10.18 1.18
N ARG A 46 11.57 -8.89 0.86
CA ARG A 46 11.36 -7.77 1.78
C ARG A 46 10.92 -6.53 1.02
N LEU A 47 10.20 -5.65 1.69
CA LEU A 47 9.97 -4.28 1.26
C LEU A 47 10.88 -3.35 2.06
N THR A 48 11.08 -2.14 1.56
CA THR A 48 11.86 -1.09 2.24
C THR A 48 10.96 0.10 2.51
N GLY A 49 11.04 0.63 3.73
CA GLY A 49 10.30 1.81 4.14
C GLY A 49 10.64 3.00 3.26
N ALA A 50 9.61 3.75 2.86
CA ALA A 50 9.75 4.91 1.99
C ALA A 50 8.64 5.92 2.28
N PRO A 51 8.83 7.21 1.95
CA PRO A 51 7.74 8.17 1.90
C PRO A 51 6.84 7.85 0.70
N VAL A 52 5.57 7.55 0.97
CA VAL A 52 4.57 7.18 -0.03
C VAL A 52 3.30 8.03 0.08
N MET A 53 2.58 8.19 -1.02
CA MET A 53 1.39 9.04 -1.07
C MET A 53 0.09 8.25 -1.28
N ALA A 54 -0.86 8.43 -0.37
CA ALA A 54 -2.21 7.90 -0.53
C ALA A 54 -3.00 8.68 -1.60
N ASN A 55 -3.60 7.95 -2.55
CA ASN A 55 -4.44 8.52 -3.61
C ASN A 55 -5.91 8.06 -3.57
N ASP A 56 -6.21 6.98 -2.85
CA ASP A 56 -7.57 6.48 -2.69
C ASP A 56 -7.75 5.70 -1.37
N LEU A 57 -8.99 5.41 -1.01
CA LEU A 57 -9.36 4.75 0.24
C LEU A 57 -8.73 3.36 0.40
N ARG A 58 -8.69 2.53 -0.64
CA ARG A 58 -8.22 1.14 -0.50
C ARG A 58 -6.71 1.05 -0.71
N ALA A 59 -6.16 1.82 -1.66
CA ALA A 59 -4.73 2.00 -1.84
C ALA A 59 -4.03 2.46 -0.57
N SER A 60 -4.60 3.45 0.12
CA SER A 60 -3.99 4.03 1.31
C SER A 60 -3.80 2.99 2.42
N VAL A 61 -4.82 2.18 2.71
CA VAL A 61 -4.68 1.09 3.69
C VAL A 61 -3.74 -0.01 3.19
N SER A 62 -3.73 -0.32 1.89
CA SER A 62 -2.74 -1.25 1.34
C SER A 62 -1.30 -0.77 1.54
N LEU A 63 -1.04 0.55 1.43
CA LEU A 63 0.28 1.14 1.69
C LEU A 63 0.64 1.13 3.19
N VAL A 64 -0.34 1.34 4.08
CA VAL A 64 -0.13 1.17 5.53
C VAL A 64 0.30 -0.26 5.83
N ILE A 65 -0.40 -1.26 5.30
CA ILE A 65 -0.06 -2.68 5.50
C ILE A 65 1.32 -2.98 4.90
N ALA A 66 1.64 -2.44 3.73
CA ALA A 66 2.96 -2.58 3.13
C ALA A 66 4.06 -2.00 4.04
N GLY A 67 3.79 -0.83 4.67
CA GLY A 67 4.72 -0.18 5.59
C GLY A 67 4.95 -0.97 6.87
N LEU A 68 3.91 -1.63 7.41
CA LEU A 68 4.04 -2.49 8.59
C LEU A 68 4.93 -3.72 8.37
N VAL A 69 5.10 -4.16 7.12
CA VAL A 69 5.94 -5.32 6.74
C VAL A 69 7.29 -4.89 6.18
N ALA A 70 7.49 -3.60 5.89
CA ALA A 70 8.71 -3.08 5.30
C ALA A 70 9.83 -2.91 6.33
N ASP A 71 11.08 -3.08 5.88
CA ASP A 71 12.25 -2.76 6.69
C ASP A 71 12.42 -1.24 6.79
N GLY A 72 12.41 -0.70 8.01
CA GLY A 72 12.57 0.73 8.29
C GLY A 72 11.25 1.50 8.36
N ASP A 73 11.35 2.82 8.33
CA ASP A 73 10.18 3.70 8.51
C ASP A 73 9.47 4.00 7.18
N THR A 74 8.15 3.85 7.18
CA THR A 74 7.28 4.25 6.07
C THR A 74 6.44 5.44 6.50
N ILE A 75 6.46 6.53 5.73
CA ILE A 75 5.62 7.70 5.95
C ILE A 75 4.54 7.69 4.88
N VAL A 76 3.27 7.60 5.29
CA VAL A 76 2.13 7.64 4.37
C VAL A 76 1.50 9.02 4.46
N ASP A 77 1.59 9.80 3.38
CA ASP A 77 0.95 11.11 3.27
C ASP A 77 -0.49 11.03 2.78
N ARG A 78 -1.28 12.09 3.05
CA ARG A 78 -2.69 12.24 2.63
C ARG A 78 -3.63 11.15 3.18
N ILE A 79 -3.43 10.81 4.44
CA ILE A 79 -4.20 9.77 5.15
C ILE A 79 -5.69 10.06 5.32
N TYR A 80 -6.18 11.28 5.03
CA TYR A 80 -7.62 11.59 5.05
C TYR A 80 -8.45 10.69 4.13
N HIS A 81 -7.82 10.05 3.13
CA HIS A 81 -8.48 9.04 2.31
C HIS A 81 -8.88 7.78 3.10
N ILE A 82 -8.11 7.40 4.13
CA ILE A 82 -8.35 6.24 4.99
C ILE A 82 -9.61 6.48 5.84
N ASP A 83 -9.71 7.67 6.43
CA ASP A 83 -10.79 8.04 7.36
C ASP A 83 -12.18 7.98 6.72
N ARG A 84 -12.26 8.04 5.39
CA ARG A 84 -13.51 7.92 4.62
C ARG A 84 -14.14 6.53 4.69
N GLY A 85 -13.43 5.51 5.12
CA GLY A 85 -13.94 4.13 5.11
C GLY A 85 -13.29 3.17 6.10
N TYR A 86 -12.36 3.66 6.92
CA TYR A 86 -11.82 2.92 8.06
C TYR A 86 -11.89 3.83 9.29
N GLU A 87 -12.65 3.39 10.27
CA GLU A 87 -12.74 4.04 11.57
C GLU A 87 -11.54 3.64 12.43
N GLN A 88 -10.77 4.64 12.87
CA GLN A 88 -9.64 4.50 13.82
C GLN A 88 -8.73 3.31 13.48
N VAL A 89 -8.28 3.23 12.23
CA VAL A 89 -7.50 2.09 11.75
C VAL A 89 -6.17 1.98 12.49
N GLU A 90 -5.57 3.12 12.84
CA GLU A 90 -4.34 3.21 13.60
C GLU A 90 -4.48 2.57 14.98
N GLU A 91 -5.56 2.86 15.72
CA GLU A 91 -5.81 2.28 17.03
C GLU A 91 -6.07 0.78 16.93
N LYS A 92 -6.87 0.37 15.95
CA LYS A 92 -7.16 -1.05 15.70
C LYS A 92 -5.90 -1.84 15.36
N LEU A 93 -4.99 -1.27 14.56
CA LEU A 93 -3.71 -1.88 14.22
C LEU A 93 -2.73 -1.86 15.41
N GLN A 94 -2.66 -0.78 16.18
CA GLN A 94 -1.87 -0.70 17.40
C GLN A 94 -2.29 -1.77 18.42
N ASN A 95 -3.59 -2.00 18.59
CA ASN A 95 -4.13 -3.07 19.44
C ASN A 95 -3.72 -4.47 18.99
N LEU A 96 -3.35 -4.65 17.72
CA LEU A 96 -2.79 -5.88 17.17
C LEU A 96 -1.26 -5.95 17.28
N GLY A 97 -0.61 -4.92 17.85
CA GLY A 97 0.84 -4.84 18.01
C GLY A 97 1.57 -4.08 16.91
N ALA A 98 0.86 -3.40 16.00
CA ALA A 98 1.50 -2.61 14.95
C ALA A 98 2.18 -1.36 15.53
N ASN A 99 3.44 -1.13 15.14
CA ASN A 99 4.13 0.14 15.42
C ASN A 99 3.72 1.19 14.37
N ILE A 100 2.58 1.83 14.61
CA ILE A 100 2.03 2.89 13.75
C ILE A 100 1.65 4.09 14.62
N ARG A 101 1.82 5.29 14.07
CA ARG A 101 1.38 6.55 14.71
C ARG A 101 0.88 7.52 13.66
N ARG A 102 -0.21 8.20 13.96
CA ARG A 102 -0.67 9.35 13.17
C ARG A 102 0.16 10.58 13.58
N ILE A 103 0.76 11.22 12.60
CA ILE A 103 1.51 12.46 12.79
C ILE A 103 0.74 13.62 12.17
N THR A 104 0.60 14.71 12.90
CA THR A 104 0.08 15.98 12.38
C THR A 104 1.27 16.82 11.97
N SER A 105 1.36 17.14 10.69
CA SER A 105 2.26 18.19 10.21
C SER A 105 1.59 19.53 10.47
N GLU A 106 2.32 20.51 11.02
CA GLU A 106 1.90 21.93 11.01
C GLU A 106 1.83 22.48 9.57
#